data_AF-A0A2H0K724-F1
#
_entry.id   AF-A0A2H0K724-F1
#
_cell.length_a   1.000
_cell.length_b   1.000
_cell.length_c   1.000
_cell.angle_alpha   90.00
_cell.angle_beta   90.00
_cell.angle_gamma   90.00
#
_symmetry.space_group_name_H-M   'P 1'
#
loop_
_entity.id
_entity.type
_entity.pdbx_description
1 polymer ?
#
loop_
_entity_poly.entity_id
_entity_poly.type
_entity_poly.pdbx_seq_one_letter_code
_entity_poly.pdbx_strand_id
1 'polypeptide(L)'
;MEISKENSLQTRFRSPKEELYHLSDRVNEKEKEVLDAGGFKGKETLIREALLEYEKKSTSDVLHQDFALKPIEINGLVLNLTPEEHDRKIEQLALILMQKGIKNTLSVIEKTGDTHLEDDFHRFLVEYVHQGMDIKGAKRKSALYKTLSMTLYEVVIPDSPNGEKPLREIISGMEQFYAGMLSVSSDGDPKENYLVLEIANSNGSEEFVFYVSVPNTKKSLFEKQILSIFPKAAVTEKNDDYNIFNESGISVASVASHVSNGIFPIKTYENFDHDPFNVILNSFSKINKDGEGASLQVILQPTGNLYSKRYQKSLEKIQNGASVKEALGEGGFSKELFNIFGEVFSPKKKDVLEKKEEQKVVDQSIVERIQKKASSPILLSNIRLVSSANTKERAEEIISDLESAFQQFNDPQSNSLKFNRAKGGRLKALLRDFSFRTFSPTNGITLNLNELTTIIH
;
A
#
# COMPACT_ATOMS: atom_id res chain seq x y z
N MET A 1 27.57 17.23 69.14
CA MET A 1 28.81 17.61 68.44
C MET A 1 28.87 16.71 67.22
N GLU A 2 28.22 17.19 66.16
CA GLU A 2 28.23 16.60 64.82
C GLU A 2 29.63 16.72 64.21
N ILE A 3 29.97 15.76 63.34
CA ILE A 3 30.92 15.73 62.20
C ILE A 3 31.02 14.21 61.92
N SER A 4 30.67 13.61 60.79
CA SER A 4 30.74 14.06 59.40
C SER A 4 29.68 13.33 58.55
N LYS A 5 28.71 14.08 58.04
CA LYS A 5 27.96 13.74 56.82
C LYS A 5 28.33 14.80 55.80
N GLU A 6 29.24 14.50 54.87
CA GLU A 6 29.39 15.34 53.69
C GLU A 6 30.04 14.60 52.52
N ASN A 7 29.46 14.85 51.34
CA ASN A 7 29.88 14.48 49.99
C ASN A 7 29.62 13.07 49.45
N SER A 8 28.34 12.78 49.21
CA SER A 8 27.91 12.01 48.04
C SER A 8 26.91 12.84 47.21
N LEU A 9 27.38 13.95 46.63
CA LEU A 9 26.67 14.58 45.51
C LEU A 9 26.97 13.72 44.28
N GLN A 10 26.13 12.71 44.00
CA GLN A 10 26.12 12.05 42.69
C GLN A 10 25.73 13.12 41.66
N THR A 11 26.74 13.69 41.00
CA THR A 11 26.54 14.57 39.84
C THR A 11 25.95 13.74 38.71
N ARG A 12 24.63 13.85 38.54
CA ARG A 12 23.94 13.34 37.36
C ARG A 12 24.52 13.98 36.10
N PHE A 13 24.77 13.17 35.07
CA PHE A 13 25.43 13.63 33.84
C PHE A 13 24.51 14.58 33.06
N ARG A 14 25.10 15.67 32.56
CA ARG A 14 24.41 16.69 31.76
C ARG A 14 24.84 16.68 30.29
N SER A 15 25.77 15.81 29.91
CA SER A 15 26.20 15.61 28.53
C SER A 15 26.78 14.21 28.28
N PRO A 16 26.80 13.73 27.02
CA PRO A 16 27.41 12.44 26.68
C PRO A 16 28.91 12.39 27.01
N LYS A 17 29.59 13.56 27.00
CA LYS A 17 31.03 13.65 27.28
C LYS A 17 31.34 13.40 28.75
N GLU A 18 30.49 13.88 29.66
CA GLU A 18 30.62 13.63 31.11
C GLU A 18 30.36 12.16 31.43
N GLU A 19 29.35 11.58 30.79
CA GLU A 19 28.99 10.17 30.92
C GLU A 19 30.10 9.23 30.41
N LEU A 20 30.63 9.50 29.20
CA LEU A 20 31.75 8.75 28.64
C LEU A 20 33.04 8.88 29.46
N TYR A 21 33.30 10.06 30.02
CA TYR A 21 34.44 10.27 30.92
C TYR A 21 34.31 9.42 32.18
N HIS A 22 33.13 9.42 32.81
CA HIS A 22 32.85 8.57 33.96
C HIS A 22 33.02 7.08 33.67
N LEU A 23 32.51 6.59 32.53
CA LEU A 23 32.65 5.20 32.12
C LEU A 23 34.12 4.83 31.85
N SER A 24 34.87 5.72 31.21
CA SER A 24 36.29 5.52 30.93
C SER A 24 37.11 5.47 32.22
N ASP A 25 36.84 6.37 33.17
CA ASP A 25 37.48 6.38 34.48
C ASP A 25 37.17 5.10 35.27
N ARG A 26 35.92 4.61 35.22
CA ARG A 26 35.55 3.36 35.90
C ARG A 26 36.25 2.14 35.32
N VAL A 27 36.45 2.09 34.00
CA VAL A 27 37.23 1.04 33.35
C VAL A 27 38.70 1.12 33.76
N ASN A 28 39.28 2.33 33.82
CA ASN A 28 40.66 2.53 34.27
C ASN A 28 40.87 2.16 35.75
N GLU A 29 39.88 2.40 36.61
CA GLU A 29 39.88 1.96 38.01
C GLU A 29 39.90 0.43 38.11
N LYS A 30 39.00 -0.25 37.39
CA LYS A 30 38.98 -1.72 37.37
C LYS A 30 40.25 -2.32 36.79
N GLU A 31 40.84 -1.68 35.79
CA GLU A 31 42.14 -2.08 35.23
C GLU A 31 43.24 -2.02 36.29
N LYS A 32 43.28 -0.96 37.11
CA LYS A 32 44.20 -0.85 38.24
C LYS A 32 43.92 -1.88 39.33
N GLU A 33 42.67 -2.08 39.73
CA GLU A 33 42.28 -3.07 40.75
C GLU A 33 42.70 -4.50 40.37
N VAL A 34 42.54 -4.87 39.09
CA VAL A 34 42.95 -6.19 38.58
C VAL A 34 44.48 -6.34 38.57
N LEU A 35 45.20 -5.28 38.19
CA LEU A 35 46.67 -5.26 38.20
C LEU A 35 47.23 -5.35 39.64
N ASP A 36 46.64 -4.61 40.59
CA ASP A 36 47.04 -4.60 42.00
C ASP A 36 46.76 -5.95 42.69
N ALA A 37 45.73 -6.67 42.24
CA ALA A 37 45.42 -8.04 42.67
C ALA A 37 46.29 -9.12 42.01
N GLY A 38 47.28 -8.73 41.18
CA GLY A 38 48.18 -9.65 40.48
C GLY A 38 47.53 -10.41 39.31
N GLY A 39 46.37 -9.96 38.85
CA GLY A 39 45.64 -10.54 37.73
C GLY A 39 45.88 -9.80 36.42
N PHE A 40 45.52 -10.43 35.30
CA PHE A 40 45.45 -9.79 33.99
C PHE A 40 44.10 -10.09 33.35
N LYS A 41 43.30 -9.05 33.09
CA LYS A 41 42.07 -9.13 32.29
C LYS A 41 42.23 -8.24 31.06
N GLY A 42 41.74 -8.71 29.92
CA GLY A 42 41.71 -7.91 28.71
C GLY A 42 40.82 -6.67 28.87
N LYS A 43 41.28 -5.53 28.35
CA LYS A 43 40.56 -4.25 28.41
C LYS A 43 39.13 -4.34 27.89
N GLU A 44 38.90 -5.13 26.84
CA GLU A 44 37.56 -5.38 26.28
C GLU A 44 36.61 -6.05 27.28
N THR A 45 37.11 -6.97 28.10
CA THR A 45 36.33 -7.66 29.14
C THR A 45 35.94 -6.70 30.27
N LEU A 46 36.89 -5.83 30.68
CA LEU A 46 36.63 -4.79 31.70
C LEU A 46 35.60 -3.76 31.22
N ILE A 47 35.66 -3.38 29.95
CA ILE A 47 34.65 -2.52 29.32
C ILE A 47 33.28 -3.18 29.36
N ARG A 48 33.15 -4.46 28.96
CA ARG A 48 31.87 -5.18 29.03
C ARG A 48 31.32 -5.28 30.46
N GLU A 49 32.16 -5.60 31.44
CA GLU A 49 31.75 -5.65 32.85
C GLU A 49 31.31 -4.28 33.39
N ALA A 50 31.99 -3.20 33.01
CA ALA A 50 31.60 -1.84 33.38
C ALA A 50 30.26 -1.41 32.75
N LEU A 51 30.01 -1.80 31.50
CA LEU A 51 28.74 -1.51 30.81
C LEU A 51 27.57 -2.29 31.43
N LEU A 52 27.75 -3.58 31.75
CA LEU A 52 26.72 -4.41 32.40
C LEU A 52 26.36 -3.91 33.81
N GLU A 53 27.31 -3.32 34.54
CA GLU A 53 27.03 -2.65 35.82
C GLU A 53 26.32 -1.31 35.64
N TYR A 54 26.68 -0.57 34.59
CA TYR A 54 26.07 0.72 34.27
C TYR A 54 24.61 0.57 33.84
N GLU A 55 24.30 -0.46 33.05
CA GLU A 55 22.95 -0.81 32.58
C GLU A 55 21.96 -1.03 33.72
N LYS A 56 22.41 -1.52 34.88
CA LYS A 56 21.57 -1.77 36.06
C LYS A 56 21.14 -0.50 36.80
N LYS A 57 21.74 0.65 36.49
CA LYS A 57 21.41 1.94 37.13
C LYS A 57 20.21 2.57 36.42
N SER A 58 19.28 3.15 37.19
CA SER A 58 18.13 3.83 36.58
C SER A 58 18.54 5.13 35.89
N THR A 59 17.91 5.46 34.75
CA THR A 59 18.20 6.69 34.00
C THR A 59 18.03 7.94 34.86
N SER A 60 17.06 7.95 35.79
CA SER A 60 16.80 9.05 36.72
C SER A 60 17.88 9.23 37.79
N ASP A 61 18.63 8.18 38.10
CA ASP A 61 19.74 8.25 39.07
C ASP A 61 21.02 8.75 38.41
N VAL A 62 21.13 8.60 37.09
CA VAL A 62 22.37 8.79 36.34
C VAL A 62 22.36 10.05 35.49
N LEU A 63 21.25 10.38 34.84
CA LEU A 63 21.13 11.53 33.94
C LEU A 63 20.40 12.69 34.60
N HIS A 64 20.86 13.92 34.34
CA HIS A 64 20.19 15.13 34.82
C HIS A 64 18.85 15.31 34.11
N GLN A 65 17.83 15.87 34.77
CA GLN A 65 16.48 15.99 34.19
C GLN A 65 16.43 16.76 32.85
N ASP A 66 17.35 17.71 32.65
CA ASP A 66 17.46 18.49 31.41
C ASP A 66 18.17 17.72 30.26
N PHE A 67 18.84 16.61 30.59
CA PHE A 67 19.59 15.77 29.65
C PHE A 67 18.94 14.39 29.45
N ALA A 68 18.26 13.88 30.47
CA ALA A 68 17.43 12.69 30.39
C ALA A 68 16.29 12.92 29.40
N LEU A 69 16.05 11.94 28.53
CA LEU A 69 14.90 11.97 27.63
C LEU A 69 13.62 12.11 28.45
N LYS A 70 12.75 13.03 28.05
CA LYS A 70 11.45 13.21 28.69
C LYS A 70 10.57 11.99 28.39
N PRO A 71 9.59 11.62 29.24
CA PRO A 71 8.70 10.49 28.97
C PRO A 71 8.00 10.54 27.61
N ILE A 72 7.69 11.74 27.10
CA ILE A 72 7.13 11.96 25.75
C ILE A 72 8.15 11.63 24.64
N GLU A 73 9.43 11.89 24.87
CA GLU A 73 10.52 11.57 23.93
C GLU A 73 10.87 10.07 24.00
N ILE A 74 10.73 9.44 25.17
CA ILE A 74 10.87 7.98 25.36
C ILE A 74 9.73 7.23 24.66
N ASN A 75 8.48 7.69 24.79
CA ASN A 75 7.35 7.09 24.07
C ASN A 75 7.44 7.31 22.55
N GLY A 76 8.10 8.39 22.08
CA GLY A 76 8.44 8.57 20.67
C GLY A 76 9.59 7.70 20.17
N LEU A 77 10.40 7.14 21.08
CA LEU A 77 11.51 6.20 20.80
C LEU A 77 11.08 4.73 20.89
N VAL A 78 10.09 4.42 21.74
CA VAL A 78 9.45 3.11 21.80
C VAL A 78 8.24 3.12 20.86
N LEU A 79 8.52 3.09 19.57
CA LEU A 79 7.46 2.81 18.58
C LEU A 79 6.93 1.40 18.82
N ASN A 80 5.62 1.20 18.65
CA ASN A 80 5.00 -0.11 18.78
C ASN A 80 5.25 -0.97 17.52
N LEU A 81 6.53 -1.12 17.17
CA LEU A 81 7.01 -1.89 16.02
C LEU A 81 7.85 -3.06 16.52
N THR A 82 7.73 -4.19 15.83
CA THR A 82 8.58 -5.35 16.08
C THR A 82 10.01 -5.07 15.60
N PRO A 83 11.06 -5.44 16.36
CA PRO A 83 12.44 -5.22 15.95
C PRO A 83 12.80 -5.94 14.64
N GLU A 84 13.54 -5.26 13.77
CA GLU A 84 14.06 -5.80 12.52
C GLU A 84 15.58 -5.65 12.39
N GLU A 85 16.20 -6.43 11.50
CA GLU A 85 17.65 -6.39 11.27
C GLU A 85 18.15 -4.97 10.88
N HIS A 86 17.24 -4.15 10.34
CA HIS A 86 17.51 -2.81 9.83
C HIS A 86 17.17 -1.65 10.77
N ASP A 87 16.75 -1.91 12.00
CA ASP A 87 16.36 -0.86 12.96
C ASP A 87 17.43 0.22 13.14
N ARG A 88 18.71 -0.15 13.11
CA ARG A 88 19.82 0.82 13.19
C ARG A 88 19.85 1.82 12.03
N LYS A 89 19.47 1.39 10.82
CA LYS A 89 19.37 2.30 9.66
C LYS A 89 18.15 3.22 9.84
N ILE A 90 17.03 2.68 10.32
CA ILE A 90 15.81 3.46 10.61
C ILE A 90 16.06 4.51 11.69
N GLU A 91 16.76 4.17 12.77
CA GLU A 91 17.19 5.12 13.82
C GLU A 91 18.00 6.28 13.24
N GLN A 92 18.96 5.99 12.34
CA GLN A 92 19.74 7.04 11.67
C GLN A 92 18.87 7.92 10.78
N LEU A 93 17.93 7.32 10.04
CA LEU A 93 16.96 8.06 9.22
C LEU A 93 16.02 8.92 10.08
N ALA A 94 15.61 8.44 11.25
CA ALA A 94 14.83 9.19 12.22
C ALA A 94 15.59 10.42 12.73
N LEU A 95 16.90 10.30 13.02
CA LEU A 95 17.74 11.44 13.37
C LEU A 95 17.78 12.49 12.25
N ILE A 96 17.91 12.05 10.99
CA ILE A 96 17.87 12.95 9.83
C ILE A 96 16.49 13.60 9.69
N LEU A 97 15.41 12.86 9.92
CA LEU A 97 14.05 13.38 9.91
C LEU A 97 13.86 14.50 10.93
N MET A 98 14.29 14.30 12.17
CA MET A 98 14.19 15.28 13.26
C MET A 98 15.05 16.53 12.97
N GLN A 99 16.28 16.33 12.51
CA GLN A 99 17.24 17.43 12.30
C GLN A 99 16.98 18.19 11.00
N LYS A 100 16.80 17.48 9.88
CA LYS A 100 16.80 18.00 8.51
C LYS A 100 15.45 17.90 7.80
N GLY A 101 14.48 17.18 8.35
CA GLY A 101 13.12 17.07 7.82
C GLY A 101 12.93 15.98 6.75
N ILE A 102 11.66 15.72 6.41
CA ILE A 102 11.27 14.55 5.60
C ILE A 102 11.85 14.54 4.19
N LYS A 103 11.92 15.69 3.51
CA LYS A 103 12.43 15.75 2.14
C LYS A 103 13.89 15.31 2.04
N ASN A 104 14.71 15.71 3.00
CA ASN A 104 16.12 15.33 3.04
C ASN A 104 16.26 13.84 3.36
N THR A 105 15.43 13.33 4.27
CA THR A 105 15.42 11.91 4.64
C THR A 105 15.04 11.02 3.46
N LEU A 106 13.94 11.35 2.76
CA LEU A 106 13.53 10.63 1.54
C LEU A 106 14.59 10.72 0.43
N SER A 107 15.28 11.85 0.29
CA SER A 107 16.38 11.98 -0.67
C SER A 107 17.59 11.11 -0.33
N VAL A 108 17.87 10.87 0.96
CA VAL A 108 18.91 9.94 1.40
C VAL A 108 18.51 8.50 1.04
N ILE A 109 17.28 8.10 1.38
CA ILE A 109 16.73 6.77 1.06
C ILE A 109 16.74 6.52 -0.44
N GLU A 110 16.25 7.47 -1.25
CA GLU A 110 16.24 7.35 -2.71
C GLU A 110 17.64 7.13 -3.31
N LYS A 111 18.69 7.70 -2.68
CA LYS A 111 20.09 7.51 -3.09
C LYS A 111 20.66 6.15 -2.68
N THR A 112 20.12 5.50 -1.65
CA THR A 112 20.51 4.12 -1.32
C THR A 112 20.02 3.15 -2.39
N GLY A 113 18.87 3.43 -3.00
CA GLY A 113 18.22 2.51 -3.95
C GLY A 113 17.64 1.26 -3.29
N ASP A 114 17.62 1.20 -1.96
CA ASP A 114 17.13 0.10 -1.16
C ASP A 114 15.61 0.25 -0.96
N THR A 115 14.84 -0.56 -1.69
CA THR A 115 13.37 -0.50 -1.63
C THR A 115 12.84 -1.13 -0.34
N HIS A 116 13.55 -2.11 0.21
CA HIS A 116 13.21 -2.70 1.51
C HIS A 116 13.28 -1.63 2.60
N LEU A 117 14.39 -0.89 2.67
CA LEU A 117 14.57 0.20 3.64
C LEU A 117 13.56 1.34 3.45
N GLU A 118 13.16 1.65 2.21
CA GLU A 118 12.13 2.66 1.94
C GLU A 118 10.75 2.24 2.48
N ASP A 119 10.42 0.95 2.37
CA ASP A 119 9.20 0.35 2.89
C ASP A 119 9.19 0.33 4.43
N ASP A 120 10.29 -0.12 5.06
CA ASP A 120 10.45 -0.08 6.52
C ASP A 120 10.39 1.35 7.08
N PHE A 121 10.96 2.31 6.34
CA PHE A 121 10.87 3.71 6.73
C PHE A 121 9.46 4.27 6.57
N HIS A 122 8.68 3.80 5.59
CA HIS A 122 7.26 4.13 5.51
C HIS A 122 6.50 3.60 6.74
N ARG A 123 6.71 2.34 7.13
CA ARG A 123 6.16 1.75 8.36
C ARG A 123 6.48 2.61 9.59
N PHE A 124 7.75 3.00 9.75
CA PHE A 124 8.18 3.93 10.79
C PHE A 124 7.39 5.25 10.77
N LEU A 125 7.22 5.86 9.59
CA LEU A 125 6.51 7.15 9.47
C LEU A 125 5.03 7.05 9.82
N VAL A 126 4.36 5.94 9.49
CA VAL A 126 2.96 5.71 9.83
C VAL A 126 2.81 5.67 11.34
N GLU A 127 3.60 4.85 12.04
CA GLU A 127 3.56 4.76 13.50
C GLU A 127 3.96 6.09 14.15
N TYR A 128 4.96 6.78 13.60
CA TYR A 128 5.37 8.10 14.09
C TYR A 128 4.21 9.12 14.06
N VAL A 129 3.41 9.11 12.98
CA VAL A 129 2.21 9.96 12.87
C VAL A 129 1.08 9.47 13.79
N HIS A 130 0.92 8.15 13.94
CA HIS A 130 -0.09 7.55 14.81
C HIS A 130 0.10 7.94 16.29
N GLN A 131 1.36 8.00 16.75
CA GLN A 131 1.76 8.50 18.06
C GLN A 131 1.56 10.03 18.24
N GLY A 132 0.99 10.71 17.23
CA GLY A 132 0.66 12.13 17.27
C GLY A 132 1.85 13.06 16.97
N MET A 133 3.00 12.52 16.57
CA MET A 133 4.18 13.32 16.30
C MET A 133 4.08 14.04 14.95
N ASP A 134 4.63 15.26 14.89
CA ASP A 134 4.63 16.07 13.68
C ASP A 134 5.86 15.77 12.81
N ILE A 135 5.64 15.59 11.52
CA ILE A 135 6.70 15.40 10.53
C ILE A 135 7.26 16.75 10.11
N LYS A 136 8.47 17.06 10.55
CA LYS A 136 9.19 18.28 10.18
C LYS A 136 9.31 18.39 8.66
N GLY A 137 8.71 19.44 8.08
CA GLY A 137 8.74 19.71 6.65
C GLY A 137 7.57 19.12 5.84
N ALA A 138 6.64 18.40 6.48
CA ALA A 138 5.36 18.03 5.89
C ALA A 138 4.22 18.83 6.55
N LYS A 139 3.32 19.40 5.74
CA LYS A 139 2.07 19.97 6.26
C LYS A 139 1.08 18.83 6.50
N ARG A 140 0.30 18.89 7.58
CA ARG A 140 -0.77 17.90 7.88
C ARG A 140 -1.79 17.71 6.74
N LYS A 141 -1.97 18.73 5.88
CA LYS A 141 -2.85 18.67 4.69
C LYS A 141 -2.17 18.15 3.41
N SER A 142 -0.88 17.82 3.46
CA SER A 142 -0.15 17.33 2.28
C SER A 142 -0.60 15.93 1.88
N ALA A 143 -0.44 15.57 0.60
CA ALA A 143 -0.75 14.23 0.10
C ALA A 143 0.01 13.13 0.87
N LEU A 144 1.26 13.40 1.24
CA LEU A 144 2.08 12.50 2.05
C LEU A 144 1.51 12.29 3.46
N TYR A 145 1.11 13.35 4.16
CA TYR A 145 0.56 13.18 5.51
C TYR A 145 -0.76 12.39 5.49
N LYS A 146 -1.50 12.46 4.39
CA LYS A 146 -2.73 11.69 4.20
C LYS A 146 -2.45 10.19 4.04
N THR A 147 -1.41 9.81 3.29
CA THR A 147 -1.03 8.38 3.15
C THR A 147 -0.60 7.79 4.49
N LEU A 148 0.02 8.62 5.35
CA LEU A 148 0.42 8.27 6.71
C LEU A 148 -0.73 8.32 7.74
N SER A 149 -1.92 8.78 7.34
CA SER A 149 -3.13 8.85 8.18
C SER A 149 -4.13 7.73 7.85
N MET A 150 -3.59 6.58 7.45
CA MET A 150 -4.31 5.36 7.13
C MET A 150 -3.99 4.29 8.18
N THR A 151 -4.94 3.39 8.43
CA THR A 151 -4.76 2.22 9.30
C THR A 151 -4.78 0.98 8.43
N LEU A 152 -3.78 0.11 8.60
CA LEU A 152 -3.73 -1.20 7.97
C LEU A 152 -4.42 -2.24 8.86
N TYR A 153 -5.29 -3.04 8.24
CA TYR A 153 -5.90 -4.20 8.87
C TYR A 153 -5.47 -5.45 8.15
N GLU A 154 -5.11 -6.48 8.91
CA GLU A 154 -5.11 -7.86 8.44
C GLU A 154 -6.52 -8.44 8.57
N VAL A 155 -6.99 -9.09 7.51
CA VAL A 155 -8.33 -9.70 7.47
C VAL A 155 -8.18 -11.19 7.20
N VAL A 156 -8.58 -12.00 8.17
CA VAL A 156 -8.61 -13.46 8.04
C VAL A 156 -10.06 -13.91 8.06
N ILE A 157 -10.51 -14.57 7.00
CA ILE A 157 -11.85 -15.14 6.90
C ILE A 157 -11.72 -16.64 7.17
N PRO A 158 -12.19 -17.14 8.34
CA PRO A 158 -12.04 -18.55 8.66
C PRO A 158 -13.02 -19.42 7.86
N ASP A 159 -12.61 -20.66 7.60
CA ASP A 159 -13.48 -21.68 7.01
C ASP A 159 -14.74 -21.87 7.85
N SER A 160 -15.89 -21.93 7.18
CA SER A 160 -17.17 -22.08 7.85
C SER A 160 -17.45 -23.57 8.15
N PRO A 161 -17.67 -23.96 9.42
CA PRO A 161 -17.99 -25.34 9.78
C PRO A 161 -19.35 -25.82 9.25
N ASN A 162 -20.22 -24.90 8.80
CA ASN A 162 -21.54 -25.22 8.23
C ASN A 162 -21.54 -25.29 6.70
N GLY A 163 -20.35 -25.42 6.09
CA GLY A 163 -20.14 -25.30 4.65
C GLY A 163 -19.79 -23.87 4.23
N GLU A 164 -19.08 -23.76 3.12
CA GLU A 164 -18.72 -22.48 2.50
C GLU A 164 -19.99 -21.71 2.10
N LYS A 165 -19.96 -20.39 2.32
CA LYS A 165 -21.02 -19.53 1.80
C LYS A 165 -21.07 -19.68 0.28
N PRO A 166 -22.27 -19.75 -0.34
CA PRO A 166 -22.36 -19.75 -1.79
C PRO A 166 -21.66 -18.51 -2.35
N LEU A 167 -20.84 -18.67 -3.41
CA LEU A 167 -20.10 -17.59 -4.06
C LEU A 167 -20.98 -16.34 -4.34
N ARG A 168 -22.23 -16.56 -4.76
CA ARG A 168 -23.18 -15.48 -5.02
C ARG A 168 -23.50 -14.63 -3.78
N GLU A 169 -23.56 -15.24 -2.59
CA GLU A 169 -23.75 -14.52 -1.33
C GLU A 169 -22.53 -13.67 -1.00
N ILE A 170 -21.32 -14.21 -1.19
CA ILE A 170 -20.06 -13.49 -0.99
C ILE A 170 -19.98 -12.28 -1.92
N ILE A 171 -20.21 -12.48 -3.22
CA ILE A 171 -20.22 -11.41 -4.23
C ILE A 171 -21.24 -10.33 -3.85
N SER A 172 -22.49 -10.70 -3.53
CA SER A 172 -23.51 -9.72 -3.17
C SER A 172 -23.16 -8.96 -1.89
N GLY A 173 -22.59 -9.65 -0.90
CA GLY A 173 -22.07 -9.02 0.32
C GLY A 173 -20.97 -8.00 0.02
N MET A 174 -20.03 -8.35 -0.86
CA MET A 174 -18.92 -7.45 -1.21
C MET A 174 -19.34 -6.25 -2.05
N GLU A 175 -20.32 -6.39 -2.94
CA GLU A 175 -20.93 -5.23 -3.60
C GLU A 175 -21.54 -4.26 -2.56
N GLN A 176 -22.20 -4.79 -1.52
CA GLN A 176 -22.72 -3.99 -0.41
C GLN A 176 -21.60 -3.37 0.42
N PHE A 177 -20.52 -4.10 0.69
CA PHE A 177 -19.31 -3.56 1.35
C PHE A 177 -18.79 -2.34 0.60
N TYR A 178 -18.53 -2.49 -0.71
CA TYR A 178 -17.99 -1.39 -1.51
C TYR A 178 -18.97 -0.23 -1.57
N ALA A 179 -20.26 -0.48 -1.81
CA ALA A 179 -21.27 0.59 -1.79
C ALA A 179 -21.30 1.31 -0.44
N GLY A 180 -21.25 0.58 0.67
CA GLY A 180 -21.21 1.11 2.03
C GLY A 180 -19.98 1.98 2.28
N MET A 181 -18.79 1.49 1.89
CA MET A 181 -17.53 2.23 2.02
C MET A 181 -17.50 3.50 1.16
N LEU A 182 -18.11 3.47 -0.03
CA LEU A 182 -18.20 4.63 -0.93
C LEU A 182 -19.25 5.66 -0.48
N SER A 183 -20.34 5.23 0.15
CA SER A 183 -21.47 6.08 0.54
C SER A 183 -21.14 7.14 1.58
N VAL A 184 -20.05 6.94 2.34
CA VAL A 184 -19.62 7.82 3.42
C VAL A 184 -18.39 8.63 3.00
N SER A 185 -18.17 8.94 1.72
CA SER A 185 -17.19 9.97 1.37
C SER A 185 -17.58 11.24 2.10
N SER A 186 -16.78 11.66 3.08
CA SER A 186 -17.05 12.82 3.93
C SER A 186 -17.27 14.08 3.08
N ASP A 187 -17.79 15.15 3.70
CA ASP A 187 -17.96 16.51 3.11
C ASP A 187 -16.65 17.15 2.55
N GLY A 188 -15.54 16.38 2.45
CA GLY A 188 -14.27 16.76 1.84
C GLY A 188 -14.11 16.29 0.39
N ASP A 189 -12.92 16.48 -0.17
CA ASP A 189 -12.61 16.09 -1.55
C ASP A 189 -12.65 14.54 -1.68
N PRO A 190 -13.49 13.95 -2.56
CA PRO A 190 -13.56 12.50 -2.78
C PRO A 190 -12.20 11.85 -3.10
N LYS A 191 -11.24 12.64 -3.59
CA LYS A 191 -9.85 12.22 -3.81
C LYS A 191 -9.08 11.92 -2.51
N GLU A 192 -9.63 12.29 -1.37
CA GLU A 192 -8.99 12.17 -0.05
C GLU A 192 -9.45 10.92 0.73
N ASN A 193 -10.40 10.14 0.18
CA ASN A 193 -11.02 9.01 0.87
C ASN A 193 -10.88 7.72 0.05
N TYR A 194 -9.66 7.30 -0.28
CA TYR A 194 -9.46 6.00 -0.95
C TYR A 194 -9.31 4.86 0.04
N LEU A 195 -9.74 3.68 -0.38
CA LEU A 195 -9.58 2.39 0.29
C LEU A 195 -8.50 1.61 -0.44
N VAL A 196 -7.70 0.80 0.26
CA VAL A 196 -6.72 -0.09 -0.37
C VAL A 196 -7.03 -1.52 0.04
N LEU A 197 -7.07 -2.43 -0.92
CA LEU A 197 -7.17 -3.87 -0.72
C LEU A 197 -5.89 -4.50 -1.24
N GLU A 198 -5.30 -5.41 -0.48
CA GLU A 198 -4.03 -6.02 -0.83
C GLU A 198 -4.05 -7.52 -0.54
N ILE A 199 -3.43 -8.28 -1.42
CA ILE A 199 -3.02 -9.67 -1.16
C ILE A 199 -1.51 -9.65 -1.22
N ALA A 200 -0.84 -9.96 -0.12
CA ALA A 200 0.61 -9.92 -0.05
C ALA A 200 1.17 -11.21 0.53
N ASN A 201 2.17 -11.77 -0.13
CA ASN A 201 3.06 -12.77 0.45
C ASN A 201 4.39 -12.09 0.75
N SER A 202 4.62 -11.82 2.03
CA SER A 202 5.82 -11.16 2.55
C SER A 202 7.04 -12.04 2.39
N ASN A 203 8.20 -11.42 2.23
CA ASN A 203 9.45 -12.16 2.29
C ASN A 203 9.61 -12.74 3.72
N GLY A 204 9.91 -14.03 3.81
CA GLY A 204 9.95 -14.81 5.05
C GLY A 204 8.62 -15.48 5.43
N SER A 205 7.55 -15.29 4.65
CA SER A 205 6.23 -15.91 4.89
C SER A 205 5.97 -17.09 3.95
N GLU A 206 5.28 -18.13 4.45
CA GLU A 206 4.82 -19.27 3.63
C GLU A 206 3.43 -19.01 3.02
N GLU A 207 2.70 -18.02 3.55
CA GLU A 207 1.31 -17.76 3.21
C GLU A 207 1.13 -16.31 2.76
N PHE A 208 0.20 -16.11 1.83
CA PHE A 208 -0.29 -14.77 1.51
C PHE A 208 -1.34 -14.34 2.52
N VAL A 209 -1.42 -13.04 2.78
CA VAL A 209 -2.31 -12.42 3.75
C VAL A 209 -3.14 -11.33 3.05
N PHE A 210 -4.40 -11.21 3.45
CA PHE A 210 -5.28 -10.13 2.99
C PHE A 210 -5.15 -8.91 3.89
N TYR A 211 -4.85 -7.77 3.29
CA TYR A 211 -4.81 -6.50 3.99
C TYR A 211 -5.82 -5.52 3.44
N VAL A 212 -6.33 -4.67 4.33
CA VAL A 212 -7.19 -3.55 3.98
C VAL A 212 -6.67 -2.29 4.67
N SER A 213 -6.31 -1.28 3.88
CA SER A 213 -5.90 0.02 4.40
C SER A 213 -7.03 1.03 4.25
N VAL A 214 -7.47 1.61 5.37
CA VAL A 214 -8.58 2.57 5.43
C VAL A 214 -8.11 3.89 6.05
N PRO A 215 -8.70 5.05 5.67
CA PRO A 215 -8.45 6.29 6.39
C PRO A 215 -8.80 6.13 7.88
N ASN A 216 -8.02 6.75 8.77
CA ASN A 216 -8.24 6.64 10.23
C ASN A 216 -9.67 7.04 10.65
N THR A 217 -10.30 7.96 9.90
CA THR A 217 -11.69 8.40 10.13
C THR A 217 -12.75 7.37 9.73
N LYS A 218 -12.36 6.28 9.06
CA LYS A 218 -13.23 5.22 8.51
C LYS A 218 -13.04 3.86 9.16
N LYS A 219 -12.13 3.71 10.12
CA LYS A 219 -11.90 2.47 10.89
C LYS A 219 -13.19 1.79 11.35
N SER A 220 -14.01 2.51 12.13
CA SER A 220 -15.27 1.95 12.65
C SER A 220 -16.28 1.60 11.56
N LEU A 221 -16.28 2.33 10.44
CA LEU A 221 -17.15 2.01 9.32
C LEU A 221 -16.71 0.70 8.66
N PHE A 222 -15.41 0.58 8.37
CA PHE A 222 -14.82 -0.60 7.78
C PHE A 222 -15.11 -1.85 8.61
N GLU A 223 -14.77 -1.84 9.91
CA GLU A 223 -14.99 -2.96 10.83
C GLU A 223 -16.45 -3.42 10.83
N LYS A 224 -17.40 -2.47 10.90
CA LYS A 224 -18.83 -2.79 10.87
C LYS A 224 -19.27 -3.39 9.53
N GLN A 225 -18.81 -2.82 8.42
CA GLN A 225 -19.19 -3.28 7.09
C GLN A 225 -18.65 -4.68 6.82
N ILE A 226 -17.36 -4.93 7.06
CA ILE A 226 -16.74 -6.23 6.78
C ILE A 226 -17.31 -7.33 7.70
N LEU A 227 -17.49 -7.05 9.00
CA LEU A 227 -18.07 -8.02 9.94
C LEU A 227 -19.57 -8.25 9.70
N SER A 228 -20.28 -7.33 9.03
CA SER A 228 -21.67 -7.59 8.63
C SER A 228 -21.78 -8.67 7.56
N ILE A 229 -20.76 -8.82 6.71
CA ILE A 229 -20.72 -9.78 5.60
C ILE A 229 -20.02 -11.08 6.02
N PHE A 230 -18.94 -10.93 6.78
CA PHE A 230 -18.16 -12.02 7.35
C PHE A 230 -18.16 -11.92 8.89
N PRO A 231 -19.23 -12.33 9.58
CA PRO A 231 -19.34 -12.21 11.04
C PRO A 231 -18.27 -12.94 11.85
N LYS A 232 -17.57 -13.89 11.22
CA LYS A 232 -16.48 -14.67 11.82
C LYS A 232 -15.09 -14.20 11.40
N ALA A 233 -14.98 -13.17 10.54
CA ALA A 233 -13.68 -12.67 10.13
C ALA A 233 -12.91 -12.12 11.34
N ALA A 234 -11.64 -12.49 11.43
CA ALA A 234 -10.71 -11.81 12.33
C ALA A 234 -10.18 -10.57 11.60
N VAL A 235 -10.46 -9.41 12.16
CA VAL A 235 -10.05 -8.10 11.61
C VAL A 235 -9.12 -7.47 12.63
N THR A 236 -7.83 -7.45 12.32
CA THR A 236 -6.78 -7.06 13.27
C THR A 236 -6.03 -5.86 12.73
N GLU A 237 -6.00 -4.76 13.49
CA GLU A 237 -5.13 -3.63 13.17
C GLU A 237 -3.65 -4.06 13.27
N LYS A 238 -2.88 -3.73 12.25
CA LYS A 238 -1.45 -4.02 12.17
C LYS A 238 -0.65 -2.73 12.23
N ASN A 239 0.15 -2.60 13.28
CA ASN A 239 1.13 -1.51 13.41
C ASN A 239 2.40 -1.82 12.62
N ASP A 240 2.76 -3.12 12.59
CA ASP A 240 3.80 -3.64 11.72
C ASP A 240 3.24 -3.81 10.31
N ASP A 241 3.70 -2.97 9.39
CA ASP A 241 3.47 -3.16 7.96
C ASP A 241 4.21 -4.41 7.46
N TYR A 242 3.71 -5.00 6.39
CA TYR A 242 4.36 -6.13 5.75
C TYR A 242 5.39 -5.64 4.73
N ASN A 243 6.46 -6.42 4.52
CA ASN A 243 7.46 -6.12 3.50
C ASN A 243 7.61 -7.30 2.53
N ILE A 244 7.37 -7.06 1.24
CA ILE A 244 7.54 -8.09 0.19
C ILE A 244 8.92 -8.05 -0.46
N PHE A 245 9.74 -7.04 -0.13
CA PHE A 245 10.99 -6.82 -0.81
C PHE A 245 12.07 -7.76 -0.28
N ASN A 246 12.91 -8.24 -1.18
CA ASN A 246 14.15 -8.89 -0.79
C ASN A 246 15.24 -7.83 -0.68
N GLU A 247 15.89 -7.77 0.48
CA GLU A 247 16.94 -6.82 0.83
C GLU A 247 18.09 -6.78 -0.19
N SER A 248 18.47 -7.94 -0.71
CA SER A 248 19.54 -8.10 -1.69
C SER A 248 19.04 -8.48 -3.09
N GLY A 249 17.72 -8.50 -3.25
CA GLY A 249 17.05 -8.97 -4.45
C GLY A 249 16.73 -7.88 -5.46
N ILE A 250 15.90 -8.26 -6.43
CA ILE A 250 15.45 -7.41 -7.52
C ILE A 250 13.93 -7.36 -7.47
N SER A 251 13.40 -6.14 -7.44
CA SER A 251 11.97 -5.89 -7.47
C SER A 251 11.50 -5.46 -8.84
N VAL A 252 10.35 -5.97 -9.27
CA VAL A 252 9.68 -5.60 -10.51
C VAL A 252 8.23 -5.22 -10.20
N ALA A 253 7.68 -4.32 -10.99
CA ALA A 253 6.32 -3.84 -10.79
C ALA A 253 5.61 -3.58 -12.11
N SER A 254 4.30 -3.81 -12.09
CA SER A 254 3.38 -3.56 -13.19
C SER A 254 2.14 -2.85 -12.71
N VAL A 255 1.55 -2.06 -13.59
CA VAL A 255 0.29 -1.36 -13.33
C VAL A 255 -0.72 -1.63 -14.43
N ALA A 256 -1.95 -1.92 -14.04
CA ALA A 256 -3.02 -2.19 -14.98
C ALA A 256 -3.44 -0.93 -15.75
N SER A 257 -3.87 -1.13 -16.99
CA SER A 257 -4.53 -0.13 -17.82
C SER A 257 -5.61 -0.81 -18.65
N HIS A 258 -6.66 -0.07 -19.00
CA HIS A 258 -7.61 -0.53 -20.00
C HIS A 258 -6.94 -0.65 -21.38
N VAL A 259 -7.24 -1.71 -22.12
CA VAL A 259 -6.83 -1.83 -23.53
C VAL A 259 -7.72 -0.94 -24.41
N SER A 260 -9.01 -0.91 -24.10
CA SER A 260 -10.03 -0.10 -24.76
C SER A 260 -10.42 1.12 -23.89
N ASN A 261 -11.46 1.87 -24.28
CA ASN A 261 -11.97 2.96 -23.43
C ASN A 261 -12.70 2.38 -22.22
N GLY A 262 -12.38 2.87 -21.01
CA GLY A 262 -12.98 2.39 -19.75
C GLY A 262 -14.51 2.60 -19.60
N ILE A 263 -15.18 3.19 -20.59
CA ILE A 263 -16.66 3.16 -20.70
C ILE A 263 -17.20 1.76 -21.01
N PHE A 264 -16.37 0.88 -21.58
CA PHE A 264 -16.71 -0.51 -21.86
C PHE A 264 -16.27 -1.39 -20.67
N PRO A 265 -17.14 -2.28 -20.19
CA PRO A 265 -16.84 -3.13 -19.04
C PRO A 265 -15.85 -4.25 -19.39
N ILE A 266 -15.08 -4.70 -18.40
CA ILE A 266 -14.41 -6.00 -18.45
C ILE A 266 -15.41 -7.13 -18.16
N LYS A 267 -14.98 -8.39 -18.31
CA LYS A 267 -15.80 -9.55 -17.97
C LYS A 267 -16.14 -9.53 -16.48
N THR A 268 -17.41 -9.76 -16.15
CA THR A 268 -17.94 -9.75 -14.77
C THR A 268 -18.25 -11.17 -14.27
N TYR A 269 -18.39 -11.35 -12.96
CA TYR A 269 -18.69 -12.63 -12.31
C TYR A 269 -19.91 -13.36 -12.89
N GLU A 270 -20.89 -12.63 -13.45
CA GLU A 270 -22.05 -13.20 -14.15
C GLU A 270 -21.69 -14.10 -15.34
N ASN A 271 -20.46 -13.98 -15.85
CA ASN A 271 -19.95 -14.68 -17.02
C ASN A 271 -18.90 -15.75 -16.67
N PHE A 272 -18.85 -16.17 -15.40
CA PHE A 272 -17.96 -17.23 -14.91
C PHE A 272 -18.76 -18.36 -14.27
N ASP A 273 -18.38 -19.60 -14.57
CA ASP A 273 -18.97 -20.81 -13.98
C ASP A 273 -18.33 -21.18 -12.62
N HIS A 274 -17.10 -20.72 -12.40
CA HIS A 274 -16.31 -20.93 -11.20
C HIS A 274 -15.80 -19.60 -10.67
N ASP A 275 -15.36 -19.58 -9.41
CA ASP A 275 -14.83 -18.37 -8.78
C ASP A 275 -13.57 -17.86 -9.52
N PRO A 276 -13.59 -16.67 -10.14
CA PRO A 276 -12.44 -16.12 -10.84
C PRO A 276 -11.32 -15.64 -9.89
N PHE A 277 -11.63 -15.35 -8.62
CA PHE A 277 -10.67 -14.90 -7.64
C PHE A 277 -9.68 -16.01 -7.27
N ASN A 278 -10.12 -17.27 -7.28
CA ASN A 278 -9.26 -18.43 -7.03
C ASN A 278 -8.07 -18.50 -7.99
N VAL A 279 -8.22 -18.03 -9.23
CA VAL A 279 -7.12 -18.00 -10.20
C VAL A 279 -6.06 -16.97 -9.80
N ILE A 280 -6.47 -15.82 -9.23
CA ILE A 280 -5.56 -14.83 -8.65
C ILE A 280 -4.86 -15.44 -7.43
N LEU A 281 -5.59 -16.04 -6.49
CA LEU A 281 -5.00 -16.62 -5.28
C LEU A 281 -3.99 -17.73 -5.62
N ASN A 282 -4.30 -18.59 -6.59
CA ASN A 282 -3.41 -19.65 -7.03
C ASN A 282 -2.09 -19.14 -7.62
N SER A 283 -2.04 -17.90 -8.14
CA SER A 283 -0.78 -17.31 -8.61
C SER A 283 0.22 -16.99 -7.49
N PHE A 284 -0.24 -16.89 -6.24
CA PHE A 284 0.63 -16.72 -5.06
C PHE A 284 1.17 -18.05 -4.51
N SER A 285 0.66 -19.20 -4.96
CA SER A 285 1.01 -20.52 -4.41
C SER A 285 2.46 -20.97 -4.65
N LYS A 286 3.17 -20.34 -5.59
CA LYS A 286 4.54 -20.70 -5.98
C LYS A 286 5.59 -19.71 -5.46
N ILE A 287 5.24 -18.87 -4.49
CA ILE A 287 6.18 -17.92 -3.89
C ILE A 287 6.92 -18.64 -2.77
N ASN A 288 8.25 -18.69 -2.88
CA ASN A 288 9.09 -19.30 -1.85
C ASN A 288 9.12 -18.42 -0.60
N LYS A 289 9.20 -19.06 0.57
CA LYS A 289 9.31 -18.36 1.85
C LYS A 289 10.50 -17.41 1.90
N ASP A 290 11.68 -17.92 1.59
CA ASP A 290 12.92 -17.17 1.76
C ASP A 290 13.35 -16.51 0.45
N GLY A 291 13.45 -15.18 0.48
CA GLY A 291 14.01 -14.40 -0.61
C GLY A 291 13.09 -14.17 -1.80
N GLU A 292 11.79 -14.49 -1.68
CA GLU A 292 10.75 -14.10 -2.62
C GLU A 292 9.61 -13.39 -1.89
N GLY A 293 8.91 -12.51 -2.60
CA GLY A 293 7.70 -11.87 -2.11
C GLY A 293 6.90 -11.30 -3.26
N ALA A 294 5.59 -11.17 -3.09
CA ALA A 294 4.73 -10.56 -4.09
C ALA A 294 3.49 -9.94 -3.48
N SER A 295 2.91 -8.95 -4.18
CA SER A 295 1.67 -8.32 -3.79
C SER A 295 0.81 -7.91 -4.98
N LEU A 296 -0.49 -8.08 -4.83
CA LEU A 296 -1.53 -7.41 -5.61
C LEU A 296 -2.12 -6.30 -4.74
N GLN A 297 -1.98 -5.05 -5.18
CA GLN A 297 -2.54 -3.87 -4.51
C GLN A 297 -3.62 -3.24 -5.40
N VAL A 298 -4.82 -3.08 -4.85
CA VAL A 298 -5.97 -2.43 -5.47
C VAL A 298 -6.36 -1.20 -4.66
N ILE A 299 -6.05 -0.02 -5.16
CA ILE A 299 -6.44 1.26 -4.54
C ILE A 299 -7.74 1.73 -5.18
N LEU A 300 -8.74 2.03 -4.36
CA LEU A 300 -10.10 2.39 -4.74
C LEU A 300 -10.41 3.82 -4.34
N GLN A 301 -10.49 4.72 -5.32
CA GLN A 301 -10.84 6.11 -5.07
C GLN A 301 -12.30 6.40 -5.49
N PRO A 302 -13.17 6.86 -4.57
CA PRO A 302 -14.49 7.34 -4.90
C PRO A 302 -14.41 8.50 -5.92
N THR A 303 -15.36 8.53 -6.87
CA THR A 303 -15.44 9.60 -7.88
C THR A 303 -16.76 10.37 -7.83
N GLY A 304 -17.60 10.06 -6.83
CA GLY A 304 -18.99 10.50 -6.80
C GLY A 304 -19.70 10.10 -8.09
N ASN A 305 -20.37 11.06 -8.72
CA ASN A 305 -21.13 10.84 -9.96
C ASN A 305 -20.37 11.26 -11.23
N LEU A 306 -19.06 11.55 -11.15
CA LEU A 306 -18.30 12.12 -12.26
C LEU A 306 -18.32 11.22 -13.50
N TYR A 307 -17.90 9.96 -13.33
CA TYR A 307 -17.84 9.01 -14.44
C TYR A 307 -19.21 8.50 -14.85
N SER A 308 -20.12 8.28 -13.90
CA SER A 308 -21.51 7.89 -14.20
C SER A 308 -22.20 8.93 -15.10
N LYS A 309 -22.10 10.23 -14.77
CA LYS A 309 -22.64 11.31 -15.62
C LYS A 309 -21.95 11.38 -16.98
N ARG A 310 -20.63 11.20 -17.01
CA ARG A 310 -19.85 11.21 -18.26
C ARG A 310 -20.32 10.09 -19.20
N TYR A 311 -20.48 8.87 -18.68
CA TYR A 311 -20.89 7.71 -19.48
C TYR A 311 -22.35 7.80 -19.89
N GLN A 312 -23.25 8.27 -19.02
CA GLN A 312 -24.65 8.56 -19.37
C GLN A 312 -24.74 9.58 -20.52
N LYS A 313 -23.97 10.67 -20.48
CA LYS A 313 -23.94 11.65 -21.57
C LYS A 313 -23.41 11.07 -22.88
N SER A 314 -22.41 10.18 -22.82
CA SER A 314 -21.93 9.47 -24.01
C SER A 314 -22.98 8.48 -24.54
N LEU A 315 -23.69 7.77 -23.64
CA LEU A 315 -24.78 6.86 -23.98
C LEU A 315 -25.93 7.58 -24.68
N GLU A 316 -26.38 8.72 -24.13
CA GLU A 316 -27.44 9.56 -24.72
C GLU A 316 -27.07 10.02 -26.14
N LYS A 317 -25.81 10.42 -26.36
CA LYS A 317 -25.33 10.79 -27.70
C LYS A 317 -25.43 9.61 -28.68
N ILE A 318 -25.01 8.42 -28.25
CA ILE A 318 -25.04 7.21 -29.09
C ILE A 318 -26.48 6.81 -29.41
N GLN A 319 -27.37 6.83 -28.40
CA GLN A 319 -28.80 6.56 -28.58
C GLN A 319 -29.47 7.56 -29.53
N ASN A 320 -29.01 8.81 -29.55
CA ASN A 320 -29.45 9.84 -30.49
C ASN A 320 -28.77 9.76 -31.87
N GLY A 321 -28.07 8.67 -32.18
CA GLY A 321 -27.47 8.41 -33.49
C GLY A 321 -26.06 8.96 -33.69
N ALA A 322 -25.38 9.48 -32.65
CA ALA A 322 -23.96 9.79 -32.76
C ALA A 322 -23.12 8.50 -32.86
N SER A 323 -22.06 8.54 -33.65
CA SER A 323 -21.07 7.46 -33.64
C SER A 323 -20.33 7.41 -32.30
N VAL A 324 -19.80 6.24 -31.92
CA VAL A 324 -19.00 6.10 -30.69
C VAL A 324 -17.80 7.05 -30.70
N LYS A 325 -17.15 7.26 -31.85
CA LYS A 325 -16.05 8.22 -31.98
C LYS A 325 -16.49 9.65 -31.61
N GLU A 326 -17.64 10.10 -32.10
CA GLU A 326 -18.21 11.42 -31.78
C GLU A 326 -18.64 11.51 -30.31
N ALA A 327 -19.18 10.43 -29.75
CA ALA A 327 -19.65 10.38 -28.37
C ALA A 327 -18.51 10.36 -27.33
N LEU A 328 -17.36 9.76 -27.67
CA LEU A 328 -16.19 9.64 -26.79
C LEU A 328 -15.14 10.75 -27.02
N GLY A 329 -15.14 11.40 -28.18
CA GLY A 329 -14.18 12.44 -28.56
C GLY A 329 -12.83 11.90 -29.06
N GLU A 330 -11.98 12.79 -29.59
CA GLU A 330 -10.73 12.42 -30.28
C GLU A 330 -9.71 11.66 -29.41
N GLY A 331 -9.72 11.87 -28.09
CA GLY A 331 -8.87 11.13 -27.14
C GLY A 331 -9.52 9.88 -26.53
N GLY A 332 -10.80 9.63 -26.80
CA GLY A 332 -11.55 8.51 -26.25
C GLY A 332 -11.69 7.32 -27.20
N PHE A 333 -11.33 7.47 -28.47
CA PHE A 333 -11.42 6.43 -29.50
C PHE A 333 -10.03 5.85 -29.79
N SER A 334 -9.85 4.53 -29.56
CA SER A 334 -8.57 3.84 -29.74
C SER A 334 -8.59 2.88 -30.95
N LYS A 335 -7.41 2.45 -31.41
CA LYS A 335 -7.29 1.38 -32.43
C LYS A 335 -7.97 0.09 -31.98
N GLU A 336 -7.93 -0.21 -30.69
CA GLU A 336 -8.61 -1.38 -30.14
C GLU A 336 -10.13 -1.28 -30.28
N LEU A 337 -10.71 -0.11 -29.98
CA LEU A 337 -12.12 0.14 -30.25
C LEU A 337 -12.46 -0.03 -31.73
N PHE A 338 -11.60 0.42 -32.63
CA PHE A 338 -11.79 0.21 -34.07
C PHE A 338 -11.77 -1.28 -34.45
N ASN A 339 -10.92 -2.11 -33.83
CA ASN A 339 -10.90 -3.55 -34.11
C ASN A 339 -12.16 -4.26 -33.59
N ILE A 340 -12.66 -3.88 -32.40
CA ILE A 340 -13.83 -4.49 -31.78
C ILE A 340 -15.12 -4.18 -32.54
N PHE A 341 -15.23 -2.98 -33.11
CA PHE A 341 -16.48 -2.46 -33.69
C PHE A 341 -16.29 -1.94 -35.13
N GLY A 342 -15.23 -2.34 -35.83
CA GLY A 342 -14.82 -1.77 -37.13
C GLY A 342 -15.87 -1.89 -38.25
N GLU A 343 -16.72 -2.92 -38.18
CA GLU A 343 -17.86 -3.10 -39.08
C GLU A 343 -18.97 -2.06 -38.84
N VAL A 344 -19.12 -1.63 -37.59
CA VAL A 344 -20.08 -0.59 -37.14
C VAL A 344 -19.52 0.81 -37.42
N PHE A 345 -18.20 0.96 -37.47
CA PHE A 345 -17.50 2.24 -37.69
C PHE A 345 -17.15 2.57 -39.13
N SER A 346 -17.28 1.62 -40.06
CA SER A 346 -16.98 1.87 -41.46
C SER A 346 -18.08 2.75 -42.07
N PRO A 347 -17.77 3.98 -42.53
CA PRO A 347 -18.69 4.67 -43.41
C PRO A 347 -18.74 3.83 -44.68
N LYS A 348 -19.91 3.24 -44.99
CA LYS A 348 -20.13 2.59 -46.29
C LYS A 348 -19.58 3.51 -47.37
N LYS A 349 -18.60 3.03 -48.14
CA LYS A 349 -18.07 3.77 -49.29
C LYS A 349 -19.25 4.09 -50.21
N LYS A 350 -19.46 5.39 -50.42
CA LYS A 350 -20.42 5.96 -51.35
C LYS A 350 -20.10 5.49 -52.77
N ASP A 351 -21.07 4.84 -53.40
CA ASP A 351 -21.37 5.12 -54.80
C ASP A 351 -22.71 5.88 -54.85
N VAL A 352 -22.58 7.14 -55.31
CA VAL A 352 -23.51 7.95 -56.10
C VAL A 352 -25.02 8.02 -55.72
N LEU A 353 -25.44 9.25 -55.40
CA LEU A 353 -26.81 9.83 -55.50
C LEU A 353 -27.95 9.17 -54.69
N GLU A 354 -28.19 9.67 -53.49
CA GLU A 354 -29.48 10.26 -53.04
C GLU A 354 -29.38 10.63 -51.56
N LYS A 355 -29.83 11.83 -51.19
CA LYS A 355 -30.11 12.20 -49.79
C LYS A 355 -31.33 11.41 -49.32
N LYS A 356 -31.13 10.16 -48.90
CA LYS A 356 -31.99 9.57 -47.87
C LYS A 356 -31.27 9.75 -46.55
N GLU A 357 -31.99 10.27 -45.56
CA GLU A 357 -31.60 10.18 -44.16
C GLU A 357 -31.50 8.69 -43.82
N GLU A 358 -30.33 8.09 -44.07
CA GLU A 358 -30.00 6.80 -43.49
C GLU A 358 -29.96 7.04 -41.99
N GLN A 359 -31.05 6.67 -41.31
CA GLN A 359 -31.07 6.48 -39.87
C GLN A 359 -29.84 5.63 -39.54
N LYS A 360 -28.84 6.26 -38.91
CA LYS A 360 -27.69 5.54 -38.38
C LYS A 360 -28.26 4.50 -37.44
N VAL A 361 -28.21 3.23 -37.85
CA VAL A 361 -28.68 2.12 -37.03
C VAL A 361 -27.83 2.13 -35.76
N VAL A 362 -28.45 2.49 -34.64
CA VAL A 362 -27.79 2.45 -33.34
C VAL A 362 -27.51 0.98 -33.06
N ASP A 363 -26.24 0.64 -32.90
CA ASP A 363 -25.88 -0.72 -32.50
C ASP A 363 -26.29 -0.93 -31.04
N GLN A 364 -27.37 -1.69 -30.87
CA GLN A 364 -27.96 -1.98 -29.57
C GLN A 364 -26.97 -2.69 -28.64
N SER A 365 -26.03 -3.48 -29.16
CA SER A 365 -25.03 -4.18 -28.35
C SER A 365 -24.04 -3.21 -27.67
N ILE A 366 -23.69 -2.11 -28.35
CA ILE A 366 -22.84 -1.06 -27.80
C ILE A 366 -23.57 -0.33 -26.67
N VAL A 367 -24.84 0.00 -26.91
CA VAL A 367 -25.71 0.66 -25.92
C VAL A 367 -25.84 -0.21 -24.67
N GLU A 368 -26.10 -1.50 -24.82
CA GLU A 368 -26.22 -2.45 -23.70
C GLU A 368 -24.95 -2.55 -22.87
N ARG A 369 -23.76 -2.62 -23.50
CA ARG A 369 -22.48 -2.69 -22.79
C ARG A 369 -22.19 -1.43 -21.98
N ILE A 370 -22.42 -0.25 -22.56
CA ILE A 370 -22.23 1.03 -21.86
C ILE A 370 -23.26 1.17 -20.74
N GLN A 371 -24.51 0.73 -20.97
CA GLN A 371 -25.55 0.72 -19.96
C GLN A 371 -25.19 -0.20 -18.80
N LYS A 372 -24.64 -1.40 -19.07
CA LYS A 372 -24.11 -2.32 -18.04
C LYS A 372 -22.96 -1.70 -17.24
N LYS A 373 -22.03 -0.98 -17.89
CA LYS A 373 -20.97 -0.24 -17.17
C LYS A 373 -21.58 0.82 -16.24
N ALA A 374 -22.55 1.57 -16.73
CA ALA A 374 -23.14 2.72 -16.05
C ALA A 374 -24.25 2.37 -15.03
N SER A 375 -24.70 1.11 -14.96
CA SER A 375 -25.77 0.68 -14.03
C SER A 375 -25.31 0.55 -12.58
N SER A 376 -24.00 0.55 -12.34
CA SER A 376 -23.39 0.49 -11.00
C SER A 376 -22.54 1.75 -10.76
N PRO A 377 -22.35 2.18 -9.48
CA PRO A 377 -21.37 3.20 -9.13
C PRO A 377 -19.99 2.92 -9.74
N ILE A 378 -19.32 3.98 -10.20
CA ILE A 378 -18.03 3.91 -10.89
C ILE A 378 -16.98 4.62 -10.03
N LEU A 379 -15.87 3.94 -9.82
CA LEU A 379 -14.72 4.43 -9.07
C LEU A 379 -13.48 4.46 -9.96
N LEU A 380 -12.45 5.14 -9.47
CA LEU A 380 -11.15 5.15 -10.10
C LEU A 380 -10.22 4.25 -9.31
N SER A 381 -9.64 3.25 -9.97
CA SER A 381 -8.76 2.27 -9.35
C SER A 381 -7.33 2.40 -9.83
N ASN A 382 -6.37 2.11 -8.95
CA ASN A 382 -5.06 1.63 -9.37
C ASN A 382 -4.99 0.14 -9.05
N ILE A 383 -4.56 -0.68 -10.01
CA ILE A 383 -4.24 -2.09 -9.77
C ILE A 383 -2.76 -2.25 -10.05
N ARG A 384 -2.01 -2.67 -9.04
CA ARG A 384 -0.56 -2.84 -9.09
C ARG A 384 -0.20 -4.27 -8.73
N LEU A 385 0.75 -4.80 -9.46
CA LEU A 385 1.41 -6.06 -9.15
C LEU A 385 2.86 -5.75 -8.87
N VAL A 386 3.39 -6.27 -7.77
CA VAL A 386 4.79 -6.12 -7.39
C VAL A 386 5.31 -7.48 -6.98
N SER A 387 6.53 -7.81 -7.40
CA SER A 387 7.26 -8.97 -6.91
C SER A 387 8.70 -8.61 -6.62
N SER A 388 9.32 -9.35 -5.71
CA SER A 388 10.74 -9.29 -5.40
C SER A 388 11.28 -10.72 -5.31
N ALA A 389 12.50 -10.92 -5.82
CA ALA A 389 13.18 -12.20 -5.73
C ALA A 389 14.70 -12.03 -5.74
N ASN A 390 15.44 -13.08 -5.38
CA ASN A 390 16.92 -13.12 -5.44
C ASN A 390 17.49 -12.80 -6.83
N THR A 391 16.77 -13.12 -7.91
CA THR A 391 17.19 -12.84 -9.29
C THR A 391 16.09 -12.12 -10.06
N LYS A 392 16.51 -11.39 -11.10
CA LYS A 392 15.58 -10.64 -11.95
C LYS A 392 14.64 -11.59 -12.70
N GLU A 393 15.19 -12.68 -13.24
CA GLU A 393 14.44 -13.68 -14.00
C GLU A 393 13.32 -14.28 -13.15
N ARG A 394 13.62 -14.58 -11.88
CA ARG A 394 12.64 -15.11 -10.94
C ARG A 394 11.57 -14.08 -10.57
N ALA A 395 11.99 -12.84 -10.29
CA ALA A 395 11.05 -11.76 -10.01
C ALA A 395 10.10 -11.53 -11.20
N GLU A 396 10.62 -11.54 -12.43
CA GLU A 396 9.86 -11.43 -13.68
C GLU A 396 8.92 -12.62 -13.92
N GLU A 397 9.31 -13.84 -13.54
CA GLU A 397 8.44 -15.04 -13.58
C GLU A 397 7.23 -14.88 -12.65
N ILE A 398 7.47 -14.57 -11.36
CA ILE A 398 6.40 -14.42 -10.36
C ILE A 398 5.36 -13.39 -10.81
N ILE A 399 5.81 -12.22 -11.26
CA ILE A 399 4.88 -11.18 -11.69
C ILE A 399 4.20 -11.50 -13.03
N SER A 400 4.80 -12.33 -13.89
CA SER A 400 4.16 -12.79 -15.12
C SER A 400 3.05 -13.80 -14.86
N ASP A 401 3.21 -14.65 -13.84
CA ASP A 401 2.15 -15.53 -13.35
C ASP A 401 0.97 -14.71 -12.81
N LEU A 402 1.25 -13.67 -12.00
CA LEU A 402 0.24 -12.73 -11.51
C LEU A 402 -0.49 -11.99 -12.65
N GLU A 403 0.24 -11.50 -13.66
CA GLU A 403 -0.35 -10.82 -14.82
C GLU A 403 -1.23 -11.76 -15.65
N SER A 404 -0.81 -13.00 -15.82
CA SER A 404 -1.54 -14.02 -16.56
C SER A 404 -2.89 -14.33 -15.91
N ALA A 405 -2.97 -14.31 -14.57
CA ALA A 405 -4.21 -14.54 -13.84
C ALA A 405 -5.32 -13.52 -14.19
N PHE A 406 -4.97 -12.32 -14.63
CA PHE A 406 -5.95 -11.29 -15.02
C PHE A 406 -6.49 -11.45 -16.44
N GLN A 407 -5.90 -12.31 -17.28
CA GLN A 407 -6.39 -12.53 -18.65
C GLN A 407 -7.81 -13.08 -18.68
N GLN A 408 -8.23 -13.77 -17.62
CA GLN A 408 -9.59 -14.31 -17.49
C GLN A 408 -10.68 -13.23 -17.53
N PHE A 409 -10.35 -11.98 -17.16
CA PHE A 409 -11.29 -10.86 -17.15
C PHE A 409 -11.45 -10.20 -18.52
N ASN A 410 -10.75 -10.69 -19.54
CA ASN A 410 -10.85 -10.16 -20.89
C ASN A 410 -12.22 -10.50 -21.49
N ASP A 411 -12.91 -9.46 -21.97
CA ASP A 411 -14.06 -9.61 -22.85
C ASP A 411 -13.64 -9.16 -24.27
N PRO A 412 -13.46 -10.11 -25.22
CA PRO A 412 -13.05 -9.80 -26.58
C PRO A 412 -13.99 -8.85 -27.32
N GLN A 413 -15.25 -8.76 -26.90
CA GLN A 413 -16.23 -7.87 -27.51
C GLN A 413 -16.36 -6.54 -26.76
N SER A 414 -15.66 -6.35 -25.64
CA SER A 414 -15.82 -5.16 -24.80
C SER A 414 -14.48 -4.55 -24.42
N ASN A 415 -13.89 -4.97 -23.31
CA ASN A 415 -12.66 -4.39 -22.79
C ASN A 415 -11.86 -5.45 -22.02
N SER A 416 -10.60 -5.14 -21.80
CA SER A 416 -9.63 -5.99 -21.13
C SER A 416 -8.66 -5.13 -20.32
N LEU A 417 -8.01 -5.77 -19.35
CA LEU A 417 -6.91 -5.18 -18.60
C LEU A 417 -5.59 -5.67 -19.19
N LYS A 418 -4.67 -4.74 -19.42
CA LYS A 418 -3.26 -5.06 -19.68
C LYS A 418 -2.38 -4.47 -18.59
N PHE A 419 -1.33 -5.20 -18.25
CA PHE A 419 -0.33 -4.73 -17.30
C PHE A 419 0.87 -4.14 -18.04
N ASN A 420 1.30 -2.96 -17.61
CA ASN A 420 2.46 -2.28 -18.16
C ASN A 420 3.62 -2.39 -17.16
N ARG A 421 4.63 -3.19 -17.50
CA ARG A 421 5.85 -3.34 -16.69
C ARG A 421 6.63 -2.03 -16.63
N ALA A 422 6.86 -1.53 -15.43
CA ALA A 422 7.64 -0.33 -15.20
C ALA A 422 9.15 -0.62 -15.30
N LYS A 423 9.93 0.37 -15.76
CA LYS A 423 11.41 0.28 -15.87
C LYS A 423 12.06 1.59 -15.43
N GLY A 424 13.31 1.52 -14.94
CA GLY A 424 14.12 2.69 -14.59
C GLY A 424 13.44 3.60 -13.57
N GLY A 425 13.43 4.92 -13.80
CA GLY A 425 12.81 5.88 -12.88
C GLY A 425 11.30 5.67 -12.67
N ARG A 426 10.58 5.12 -13.65
CA ARG A 426 9.16 4.78 -13.49
C ARG A 426 8.95 3.60 -12.54
N LEU A 427 9.87 2.64 -12.54
CA LEU A 427 9.84 1.51 -11.61
C LEU A 427 10.05 2.02 -10.18
N LYS A 428 11.08 2.84 -9.94
CA LYS A 428 11.33 3.45 -8.63
C LYS A 428 10.12 4.23 -8.10
N ALA A 429 9.50 5.05 -8.95
CA ALA A 429 8.31 5.79 -8.58
C ALA A 429 7.12 4.86 -8.25
N LEU A 430 6.92 3.80 -9.04
CA LEU A 430 5.82 2.85 -8.81
C LEU A 430 6.01 2.02 -7.53
N LEU A 431 7.24 1.59 -7.22
CA LEU A 431 7.56 0.88 -5.99
C LEU A 431 7.33 1.76 -4.76
N ARG A 432 7.78 3.03 -4.80
CA ARG A 432 7.48 3.99 -3.73
C ARG A 432 5.98 4.26 -3.60
N ASP A 433 5.27 4.45 -4.71
CA ASP A 433 3.82 4.64 -4.68
C ASP A 433 3.11 3.41 -4.09
N PHE A 434 3.64 2.20 -4.31
CA PHE A 434 3.16 0.95 -3.73
C PHE A 434 3.38 0.93 -2.21
N SER A 435 4.60 1.14 -1.72
CA SER A 435 4.94 1.19 -0.28
C SER A 435 4.10 2.22 0.47
N PHE A 436 4.01 3.43 -0.09
CA PHE A 436 3.24 4.53 0.51
C PHE A 436 1.74 4.44 0.23
N ARG A 437 1.26 3.36 -0.42
CA ARG A 437 -0.14 3.16 -0.83
C ARG A 437 -0.76 4.38 -1.52
N THR A 438 0.05 5.15 -2.23
CA THR A 438 -0.33 6.46 -2.77
C THR A 438 -1.12 6.29 -4.03
N PHE A 439 -2.33 6.84 -4.10
CA PHE A 439 -3.11 6.83 -5.33
C PHE A 439 -2.46 7.69 -6.43
N SER A 440 -2.35 7.12 -7.63
CA SER A 440 -1.82 7.77 -8.83
C SER A 440 -2.93 8.04 -9.85
N PRO A 441 -3.34 9.31 -10.05
CA PRO A 441 -4.36 9.66 -11.03
C PRO A 441 -4.00 9.31 -12.47
N THR A 442 -2.71 9.28 -12.82
CA THR A 442 -2.25 8.95 -14.18
C THR A 442 -2.39 7.47 -14.50
N ASN A 443 -2.34 6.61 -13.48
CA ASN A 443 -2.50 5.17 -13.61
C ASN A 443 -3.93 4.71 -13.27
N GLY A 444 -4.87 5.65 -13.15
CA GLY A 444 -6.27 5.39 -12.80
C GLY A 444 -7.04 4.70 -13.93
N ILE A 445 -7.64 3.54 -13.64
CA ILE A 445 -8.61 2.87 -14.50
C ILE A 445 -10.01 2.99 -13.89
N THR A 446 -11.04 3.08 -14.73
CA THR A 446 -12.43 3.14 -14.26
C THR A 446 -13.01 1.74 -14.15
N LEU A 447 -13.50 1.40 -12.96
CA LEU A 447 -14.22 0.15 -12.70
C LEU A 447 -15.55 0.48 -12.03
N ASN A 448 -16.61 -0.25 -12.37
CA ASN A 448 -17.82 -0.26 -11.57
C ASN A 448 -17.70 -1.32 -10.45
N LEU A 449 -18.68 -1.36 -9.54
CA LEU A 449 -18.62 -2.28 -8.39
C LEU A 449 -18.68 -3.74 -8.82
N ASN A 450 -19.43 -4.09 -9.86
CA ASN A 450 -19.52 -5.46 -10.35
C ASN A 450 -18.16 -5.92 -10.89
N GLU A 451 -17.47 -5.09 -11.68
CA GLU A 451 -16.12 -5.38 -12.19
C GLU A 451 -15.09 -5.47 -11.07
N LEU A 452 -15.14 -4.57 -10.08
CA LEU A 452 -14.26 -4.63 -8.93
C LEU A 452 -14.49 -5.91 -8.12
N THR A 453 -15.74 -6.22 -7.80
CA THR A 453 -16.11 -7.42 -7.03
C THR A 453 -15.75 -8.70 -7.79
N THR A 454 -15.74 -8.67 -9.13
CA THR A 454 -15.26 -9.80 -9.93
C THR A 454 -13.75 -10.02 -9.76
N ILE A 455 -12.97 -8.96 -9.51
CA ILE A 455 -11.51 -9.05 -9.33
C ILE A 455 -11.16 -9.45 -7.90
N ILE A 456 -11.89 -8.94 -6.91
CA ILE A 456 -11.64 -9.17 -5.49
C ILE A 456 -12.95 -9.13 -4.71
N HIS A 457 -13.28 -10.24 -4.02
CA HIS A 457 -14.45 -10.42 -3.16
C HIS A 457 -14.13 -11.27 -1.94
#